data_AF-A0A1Y1XE82-F1
#
_entry.id   AF-A0A1Y1XE82-F1
#
_cell.length_a   1.000
_cell.length_b   1.000
_cell.length_c   1.000
_cell.angle_alpha   90.00
_cell.angle_beta   90.00
_cell.angle_gamma   90.00
#
_symmetry.space_group_name_H-M   'P 1'
#
loop_
_entity.id
_entity.type
_entity.pdbx_description
1 polymer ?
#
loop_
_entity_poly.entity_id
_entity_poly.type
_entity_poly.pdbx_seq_one_letter_code
_entity_poly.pdbx_strand_id
1 'polypeptide(L)'
;MAININIRSYIEEAREKDDKFEPDVEIELIILIVTLIYFIPSTIIYYKNRENVIIKYRQPRNVLIGSTLSTLNAALIPINRAFKSKCIVNVWVNSYLIFSFVLLTFSKYIKIFFIQRLSMFKLKFSEKKNEKIHEKGDMAITIYGKDYSTNLSSIKSISLSKEGFPSLDSFTLDNFTFDSHVISDPTQYFRRLNNTIDKNITLYFVMMPIITLLLYYFGITILYFDELINSHCLNERGYISLPKLLLNLSIGISSIYFFYQAYINQKWDKYIKIEYTLFVVVSAICSIVMQLALKGYFGDKALLYRIYIFQFIPISNHALNVDEFLARLSNSNFKAQVREIATQTFCIENLLFFEAHCDLMNIIITYYNKKSTQHIVESVYTFSEIMHRNTTNPVLYKPFERIFKKQYNQIYNLYIKKDGIASVNINDSTKMLIEEQILSDNYTYLMFNQAAEEIGDLLYENIYPRMNL
;
A
#
# COMPACT_ATOMS: atom_id res chain seq x y z
N MET A 1 -41.09 24.12 -7.16
CA MET A 1 -42.12 23.52 -6.29
C MET A 1 -42.75 22.25 -6.91
N ALA A 2 -43.02 22.20 -8.22
CA ALA A 2 -43.61 21.02 -8.89
C ALA A 2 -42.76 19.73 -8.84
N ILE A 3 -41.41 19.81 -8.84
CA ILE A 3 -40.53 18.64 -8.75
C ILE A 3 -40.63 17.93 -7.38
N ASN A 4 -41.01 18.65 -6.32
CA ASN A 4 -40.99 18.13 -4.96
C ASN A 4 -42.21 17.24 -4.64
N ILE A 5 -43.34 17.46 -5.34
CA ILE A 5 -44.57 16.69 -5.13
C ILE A 5 -44.40 15.25 -5.63
N ASN A 6 -43.68 15.05 -6.74
CA ASN A 6 -43.52 13.74 -7.36
C ASN A 6 -42.58 12.83 -6.54
N ILE A 7 -41.57 13.37 -5.86
CA ILE A 7 -40.62 12.56 -5.08
C ILE A 7 -41.30 11.89 -3.88
N ARG A 8 -42.22 12.62 -3.22
CA ARG A 8 -42.91 12.10 -2.03
C ARG A 8 -43.80 10.91 -2.37
N SER A 9 -44.54 10.96 -3.48
CA SER A 9 -45.40 9.85 -3.91
C SER A 9 -44.60 8.59 -4.23
N TYR A 10 -43.44 8.71 -4.90
CA TYR A 10 -42.57 7.55 -5.17
C TYR A 10 -41.99 6.94 -3.89
N ILE A 11 -41.64 7.76 -2.90
CA ILE A 11 -41.14 7.26 -1.60
C ILE A 11 -42.24 6.50 -0.86
N GLU A 12 -43.48 7.00 -0.88
CA GLU A 12 -44.63 6.36 -0.26
C GLU A 12 -45.00 5.04 -0.98
N GLU A 13 -44.95 5.00 -2.33
CA GLU A 13 -45.16 3.78 -3.10
C GLU A 13 -44.07 2.73 -2.83
N ALA A 14 -42.80 3.13 -2.81
CA ALA A 14 -41.69 2.23 -2.50
C ALA A 14 -41.81 1.66 -1.07
N ARG A 15 -42.27 2.47 -0.11
CA ARG A 15 -42.55 2.05 1.26
C ARG A 15 -43.65 0.99 1.30
N GLU A 16 -44.77 1.22 0.61
CA GLU A 16 -45.86 0.26 0.56
C GLU A 16 -45.42 -1.08 -0.03
N LYS A 17 -44.59 -1.06 -1.07
CA LYS A 17 -44.01 -2.27 -1.67
C LYS A 17 -43.04 -2.99 -0.72
N ASP A 18 -42.21 -2.25 0.01
CA ASP A 18 -41.29 -2.83 1.00
C ASP A 18 -42.05 -3.48 2.17
N ASP A 19 -43.14 -2.88 2.64
CA ASP A 19 -43.96 -3.39 3.75
C ASP A 19 -44.71 -4.68 3.36
N LYS A 20 -45.04 -4.85 2.08
CA LYS A 20 -45.70 -6.05 1.52
C LYS A 20 -44.72 -7.14 1.05
N PHE A 21 -43.43 -6.85 1.02
CA PHE A 21 -42.45 -7.77 0.45
C PHE A 21 -42.21 -8.96 1.38
N GLU A 22 -42.30 -10.17 0.82
CA GLU A 22 -41.89 -11.40 1.48
C GLU A 22 -40.61 -11.91 0.79
N PRO A 23 -39.45 -11.86 1.49
CA PRO A 23 -38.19 -12.28 0.89
C PRO A 23 -38.20 -13.79 0.70
N ASP A 24 -37.82 -14.22 -0.50
CA ASP A 24 -37.63 -15.64 -0.79
C ASP A 24 -36.42 -16.15 0.00
N VAL A 25 -36.68 -16.96 1.01
CA VAL A 25 -35.67 -17.50 1.93
C VAL A 25 -34.61 -18.31 1.17
N GLU A 26 -35.00 -19.01 0.11
CA GLU A 26 -34.06 -19.80 -0.71
C GLU A 26 -33.07 -18.88 -1.42
N ILE A 27 -33.58 -17.79 -2.04
CA ILE A 27 -32.72 -16.80 -2.72
C ILE A 27 -31.78 -16.11 -1.72
N GLU A 28 -32.29 -15.69 -0.55
CA GLU A 28 -31.46 -15.04 0.48
C GLU A 28 -30.38 -15.99 1.02
N LEU A 29 -30.69 -17.29 1.17
CA LEU A 29 -29.73 -18.30 1.59
C LEU A 29 -28.66 -18.56 0.51
N ILE A 30 -29.03 -18.59 -0.77
CA ILE A 30 -28.08 -18.70 -1.89
C ILE A 30 -27.13 -17.50 -1.88
N ILE A 31 -27.65 -16.27 -1.73
CA ILE A 31 -26.83 -15.06 -1.64
C ILE A 31 -25.87 -15.13 -0.44
N LEU A 32 -26.36 -15.57 0.72
CA LEU A 32 -25.52 -15.77 1.91
C LEU A 32 -24.39 -16.77 1.63
N ILE A 33 -24.68 -17.94 1.07
CA ILE A 33 -23.67 -18.96 0.78
C ILE A 33 -22.62 -18.42 -0.21
N VAL A 34 -23.06 -17.80 -1.30
CA VAL A 34 -22.15 -17.23 -2.33
C VAL A 34 -21.26 -16.15 -1.73
N THR A 35 -21.82 -15.24 -0.92
CA THR A 35 -21.04 -14.17 -0.30
C THR A 35 -20.06 -14.69 0.75
N LEU A 36 -20.45 -15.68 1.57
CA LEU A 36 -19.54 -16.32 2.53
C LEU A 36 -18.39 -17.04 1.81
N ILE A 37 -18.67 -17.78 0.73
CA ILE A 37 -17.66 -18.45 -0.10
C ILE A 37 -16.71 -17.44 -0.76
N TYR A 38 -17.17 -16.22 -1.08
CA TYR A 38 -16.30 -15.19 -1.63
C TYR A 38 -15.44 -14.50 -0.55
N PHE A 39 -16.06 -13.99 0.51
CA PHE A 39 -15.40 -13.14 1.50
C PHE A 39 -14.56 -13.91 2.53
N ILE A 40 -15.00 -15.08 3.00
CA ILE A 40 -14.27 -15.81 4.05
C ILE A 40 -12.94 -16.37 3.51
N PRO A 41 -12.91 -17.16 2.41
CA PRO A 41 -11.66 -17.67 1.86
C PRO A 41 -10.69 -16.55 1.46
N SER A 42 -11.19 -15.46 0.85
CA SER A 42 -10.32 -14.33 0.50
C SER A 42 -9.73 -13.65 1.74
N THR A 43 -10.51 -13.48 2.82
CA THR A 43 -10.01 -12.97 4.10
C THR A 43 -8.98 -13.92 4.74
N ILE A 44 -9.24 -15.24 4.72
CA ILE A 44 -8.32 -16.25 5.28
C ILE A 44 -7.00 -16.28 4.50
N ILE A 45 -7.08 -16.27 3.16
CA ILE A 45 -5.90 -16.21 2.28
C ILE A 45 -5.10 -14.93 2.56
N TYR A 46 -5.79 -13.78 2.69
CA TYR A 46 -5.15 -12.52 3.04
C TYR A 46 -4.47 -12.58 4.41
N TYR A 47 -5.15 -13.12 5.43
CA TYR A 47 -4.60 -13.26 6.78
C TYR A 47 -3.40 -14.20 6.84
N LYS A 48 -3.46 -15.34 6.14
CA LYS A 48 -2.36 -16.32 6.06
C LYS A 48 -1.14 -15.71 5.37
N ASN A 49 -1.36 -14.93 4.33
CA ASN A 49 -0.30 -14.25 3.59
C ASN A 49 0.00 -12.85 4.14
N ARG A 50 -0.44 -12.47 5.35
CA ARG A 50 -0.29 -11.08 5.84
C ARG A 50 1.16 -10.62 6.02
N GLU A 51 2.06 -11.59 6.17
CA GLU A 51 3.51 -11.36 6.23
C GLU A 51 4.12 -11.20 4.84
N ASN A 52 3.39 -11.56 3.78
CA ASN A 52 3.76 -11.21 2.42
C ASN A 52 3.79 -9.69 2.30
N VAL A 53 4.85 -9.24 1.69
CA VAL A 53 5.36 -7.88 1.63
C VAL A 53 4.36 -6.93 0.99
N ILE A 54 3.64 -7.41 -0.01
CA ILE A 54 2.67 -6.60 -0.73
C ILE A 54 1.40 -6.43 0.10
N ILE A 55 1.07 -7.43 0.90
CA ILE A 55 -0.02 -7.37 1.87
C ILE A 55 0.35 -6.45 3.03
N LYS A 56 1.61 -6.49 3.50
CA LYS A 56 2.15 -5.62 4.56
C LYS A 56 2.04 -4.12 4.18
N TYR A 57 2.24 -3.76 2.92
CA TYR A 57 2.08 -2.38 2.44
C TYR A 57 0.64 -1.87 2.53
N ARG A 58 -0.35 -2.75 2.39
CA ARG A 58 -1.77 -2.37 2.47
C ARG A 58 -2.25 -2.06 3.89
N GLN A 59 -1.35 -2.06 4.89
CA GLN A 59 -1.67 -1.93 6.31
C GLN A 59 -2.61 -3.06 6.73
N PRO A 60 -2.08 -4.28 7.00
CA PRO A 60 -2.85 -5.48 7.26
C PRO A 60 -4.01 -5.26 8.23
N ARG A 61 -3.80 -4.45 9.26
CA ARG A 61 -4.84 -4.09 10.23
C ARG A 61 -6.07 -3.42 9.57
N ASN A 62 -5.87 -2.42 8.71
CA ASN A 62 -6.97 -1.70 8.08
C ASN A 62 -7.70 -2.57 7.06
N VAL A 63 -6.96 -3.39 6.29
CA VAL A 63 -7.59 -4.32 5.35
C VAL A 63 -8.32 -5.43 6.09
N LEU A 64 -7.78 -5.99 7.17
CA LEU A 64 -8.47 -7.00 7.98
C LEU A 64 -9.75 -6.43 8.60
N ILE A 65 -9.71 -5.19 9.11
CA ILE A 65 -10.92 -4.50 9.61
C ILE A 65 -11.92 -4.32 8.46
N GLY A 66 -11.50 -3.80 7.31
CA GLY A 66 -12.37 -3.61 6.15
C GLY A 66 -12.96 -4.92 5.63
N SER A 67 -12.15 -5.98 5.54
CA SER A 67 -12.53 -7.33 5.16
C SER A 67 -13.53 -7.93 6.14
N THR A 68 -13.29 -7.76 7.44
CA THR A 68 -14.21 -8.21 8.49
C THR A 68 -15.55 -7.48 8.42
N LEU A 69 -15.52 -6.14 8.27
CA LEU A 69 -16.73 -5.34 8.12
C LEU A 69 -17.51 -5.71 6.85
N SER A 70 -16.81 -5.94 5.73
CA SER A 70 -17.45 -6.38 4.48
C SER A 70 -18.05 -7.78 4.59
N THR A 71 -17.36 -8.72 5.25
CA THR A 71 -17.84 -10.08 5.51
C THR A 71 -19.08 -10.06 6.41
N LEU A 72 -19.02 -9.30 7.51
CA LEU A 72 -20.15 -9.12 8.43
C LEU A 72 -21.35 -8.49 7.71
N ASN A 73 -21.11 -7.46 6.90
CA ASN A 73 -22.16 -6.82 6.13
C ASN A 73 -22.79 -7.77 5.09
N ALA A 74 -21.96 -8.50 4.36
CA ALA A 74 -22.40 -9.45 3.34
C ALA A 74 -23.18 -10.64 3.94
N ALA A 75 -22.83 -11.06 5.16
CA ALA A 75 -23.54 -12.12 5.88
C ALA A 75 -24.83 -11.62 6.55
N LEU A 76 -24.79 -10.47 7.22
CA LEU A 76 -25.90 -10.00 8.03
C LEU A 76 -27.07 -9.48 7.19
N ILE A 77 -26.84 -8.95 5.99
CA ILE A 77 -27.93 -8.49 5.10
C ILE A 77 -28.91 -9.63 4.74
N PRO A 78 -28.47 -10.75 4.13
CA PRO A 78 -29.37 -11.86 3.78
C PRO A 78 -29.98 -12.51 5.02
N ILE A 79 -29.22 -12.65 6.13
CA ILE A 79 -29.75 -13.16 7.40
C ILE A 79 -30.88 -12.27 7.90
N ASN A 80 -30.66 -10.95 7.99
CA ASN A 80 -31.67 -10.01 8.47
C ASN A 80 -32.92 -10.00 7.59
N ARG A 81 -32.77 -10.19 6.28
CA ARG A 81 -33.90 -10.27 5.35
C ARG A 81 -34.66 -11.58 5.52
N ALA A 82 -33.97 -12.72 5.55
CA ALA A 82 -34.58 -14.04 5.72
C ALA A 82 -35.38 -14.15 7.04
N PHE A 83 -34.86 -13.57 8.13
CA PHE A 83 -35.54 -13.57 9.44
C PHE A 83 -36.52 -12.42 9.65
N LYS A 84 -36.76 -11.57 8.63
CA LYS A 84 -37.58 -10.36 8.74
C LYS A 84 -37.19 -9.54 10.00
N SER A 85 -35.91 -9.25 10.20
CA SER A 85 -35.41 -8.53 11.37
C SER A 85 -36.13 -7.19 11.58
N LYS A 86 -36.28 -6.80 12.85
CA LYS A 86 -36.85 -5.50 13.22
C LYS A 86 -36.07 -4.36 12.56
N CYS A 87 -36.77 -3.28 12.24
CA CYS A 87 -36.17 -2.14 11.56
C CYS A 87 -34.95 -1.59 12.28
N ILE A 88 -35.00 -1.48 13.61
CA ILE A 88 -33.86 -1.02 14.41
C ILE A 88 -32.58 -1.82 14.12
N VAL A 89 -32.66 -3.15 13.97
CA VAL A 89 -31.49 -3.97 13.66
C VAL A 89 -30.97 -3.67 12.26
N ASN A 90 -31.87 -3.54 11.27
CA ASN A 90 -31.50 -3.20 9.90
C ASN A 90 -30.78 -1.83 9.82
N VAL A 91 -31.30 -0.81 10.51
CA VAL A 91 -30.67 0.52 10.59
C VAL A 91 -29.25 0.42 11.14
N TRP A 92 -29.09 -0.22 12.30
CA TRP A 92 -27.81 -0.25 12.99
C TRP A 92 -26.79 -1.16 12.32
N VAL A 93 -27.22 -2.25 11.70
CA VAL A 93 -26.31 -3.20 11.07
C VAL A 93 -25.98 -2.77 9.64
N ASN A 94 -26.99 -2.64 8.79
CA ASN A 94 -26.76 -2.48 7.35
C ASN A 94 -26.30 -1.07 7.01
N SER A 95 -26.84 -0.06 7.69
CA SER A 95 -26.37 1.31 7.46
C SER A 95 -24.97 1.48 8.04
N TYR A 96 -24.77 1.24 9.33
CA TYR A 96 -23.45 1.46 9.94
C TYR A 96 -22.30 0.70 9.27
N LEU A 97 -22.46 -0.60 8.95
CA LEU A 97 -21.38 -1.41 8.42
C LEU A 97 -20.94 -0.99 7.01
N ILE A 98 -21.89 -0.71 6.11
CA ILE A 98 -21.60 -0.24 4.75
C ILE A 98 -20.82 1.09 4.80
N PHE A 99 -21.27 2.06 5.61
CA PHE A 99 -20.60 3.37 5.68
C PHE A 99 -19.26 3.29 6.36
N SER A 100 -19.12 2.47 7.40
CA SER A 100 -17.83 2.23 8.04
C SER A 100 -16.83 1.67 7.02
N PHE A 101 -17.25 0.72 6.17
CA PHE A 101 -16.39 0.19 5.10
C PHE A 101 -16.00 1.25 4.06
N VAL A 102 -16.98 2.03 3.56
CA VAL A 102 -16.72 3.08 2.56
C VAL A 102 -15.81 4.17 3.13
N LEU A 103 -16.01 4.59 4.38
CA LEU A 103 -15.17 5.57 5.07
C LEU A 103 -13.74 5.06 5.28
N LEU A 104 -13.59 3.82 5.76
CA LEU A 104 -12.28 3.21 5.94
C LEU A 104 -11.53 3.10 4.60
N THR A 105 -12.22 2.66 3.55
CA THR A 105 -11.65 2.60 2.20
C THR A 105 -11.24 3.98 1.70
N PHE A 106 -12.09 5.00 1.85
CA PHE A 106 -11.77 6.35 1.41
C PHE A 106 -10.60 6.96 2.20
N SER A 107 -10.57 6.74 3.52
CA SER A 107 -9.48 7.20 4.39
C SER A 107 -8.12 6.59 4.02
N LYS A 108 -8.09 5.34 3.53
CA LYS A 108 -6.87 4.71 2.98
C LYS A 108 -6.30 5.56 1.84
N TYR A 109 -7.13 6.03 0.91
CA TYR A 109 -6.67 6.85 -0.22
C TYR A 109 -6.22 8.25 0.21
N ILE A 110 -6.92 8.87 1.17
CA ILE A 110 -6.48 10.12 1.78
C ILE A 110 -5.10 9.95 2.45
N LYS A 111 -4.89 8.83 3.15
CA LYS A 111 -3.60 8.50 3.76
C LYS A 111 -2.50 8.37 2.73
N ILE A 112 -2.75 7.64 1.64
CA ILE A 112 -1.80 7.49 0.53
C ILE A 112 -1.42 8.86 -0.05
N PHE A 113 -2.39 9.75 -0.28
CA PHE A 113 -2.15 11.11 -0.74
C PHE A 113 -1.15 11.87 0.15
N PHE A 114 -1.36 11.86 1.46
CA PHE A 114 -0.49 12.60 2.39
C PHE A 114 0.90 11.96 2.52
N ILE A 115 0.99 10.64 2.51
CA ILE A 115 2.27 9.93 2.52
C ILE A 115 3.09 10.26 1.27
N GLN A 116 2.48 10.24 0.09
CA GLN A 116 3.18 10.60 -1.14
C GLN A 116 3.63 12.07 -1.14
N ARG A 117 2.78 12.96 -0.64
CA ARG A 117 3.15 14.37 -0.47
C ARG A 117 4.34 14.55 0.47
N LEU A 118 4.39 13.77 1.56
CA LEU A 118 5.52 13.73 2.48
C LEU A 118 6.79 13.22 1.77
N SER A 119 6.69 12.17 0.97
CA SER A 119 7.82 11.64 0.20
C SER A 119 8.37 12.65 -0.81
N MET A 120 7.51 13.35 -1.56
CA MET A 120 7.95 14.43 -2.45
C MET A 120 8.63 15.57 -1.69
N PHE A 121 8.11 15.91 -0.50
CA PHE A 121 8.73 16.94 0.34
C PHE A 121 10.12 16.50 0.83
N LYS A 122 10.30 15.24 1.23
CA LYS A 122 11.61 14.67 1.58
C LYS A 122 12.62 14.77 0.43
N LEU A 123 12.18 14.44 -0.80
CA LEU A 123 13.03 14.51 -1.99
C LEU A 123 13.49 15.94 -2.26
N LYS A 124 12.57 16.89 -2.35
CA LYS A 124 12.89 18.32 -2.55
C LYS A 124 13.79 18.89 -1.45
N PHE A 125 13.58 18.45 -0.21
CA PHE A 125 14.44 18.86 0.90
C PHE A 125 15.86 18.30 0.76
N SER A 126 16.00 17.06 0.30
CA SER A 126 17.29 16.42 0.02
C SER A 126 18.01 17.07 -1.15
N GLU A 127 17.31 17.37 -2.25
CA GLU A 127 17.84 18.06 -3.43
C GLU A 127 18.41 19.43 -3.04
N LYS A 128 17.63 20.25 -2.31
CA LYS A 128 18.08 21.56 -1.84
C LYS A 128 19.28 21.49 -0.89
N LYS A 129 19.39 20.41 -0.11
CA LYS A 129 20.55 20.18 0.75
C LYS A 129 21.79 19.84 -0.08
N ASN A 130 21.63 19.01 -1.12
CA ASN A 130 22.71 18.64 -2.02
C ASN A 130 23.19 19.82 -2.87
N GLU A 131 22.28 20.65 -3.40
CA GLU A 131 22.63 21.89 -4.13
C GLU A 131 23.52 22.80 -3.29
N LYS A 132 23.17 23.04 -2.01
CA LYS A 132 23.98 23.85 -1.10
C LYS A 132 25.36 23.24 -0.78
N ILE A 133 25.49 21.92 -0.81
CA ILE A 133 26.77 21.24 -0.61
C ILE A 133 27.65 21.44 -1.85
N HIS A 134 27.07 21.32 -3.05
CA HIS A 134 27.77 21.58 -4.31
C HIS A 134 28.22 23.05 -4.42
N GLU A 135 27.35 24.02 -4.13
CA GLU A 135 27.73 25.45 -4.15
C GLU A 135 28.88 25.78 -3.18
N LYS A 136 28.89 25.17 -1.99
CA LYS A 136 30.00 25.35 -1.03
C LYS A 136 31.28 24.67 -1.49
N GLY A 137 31.18 23.50 -2.12
CA GLY A 137 32.30 22.81 -2.74
C GLY A 137 32.93 23.66 -3.86
N ASP A 138 32.11 24.23 -4.74
CA ASP A 138 32.56 25.06 -5.86
C ASP A 138 33.18 26.38 -5.38
N MET A 139 32.62 27.02 -4.33
CA MET A 139 33.27 28.18 -3.70
C MET A 139 34.62 27.85 -3.09
N ALA A 140 34.75 26.71 -2.40
CA ALA A 140 36.03 26.28 -1.83
C ALA A 140 37.06 26.03 -2.95
N ILE A 141 36.69 25.33 -4.02
CA ILE A 141 37.56 25.09 -5.18
C ILE A 141 37.98 26.41 -5.84
N THR A 142 37.07 27.38 -5.96
CA THR A 142 37.37 28.69 -6.55
C THR A 142 38.35 29.49 -5.68
N ILE A 143 38.22 29.45 -4.35
CA ILE A 143 39.15 30.13 -3.43
C ILE A 143 40.54 29.48 -3.52
N TYR A 144 40.65 28.16 -3.45
CA TYR A 144 41.93 27.47 -3.53
C TYR A 144 42.58 27.52 -4.93
N GLY A 145 41.78 27.54 -5.99
CA GLY A 145 42.26 27.63 -7.37
C GLY A 145 42.83 29.01 -7.72
N LYS A 146 42.28 30.08 -7.13
CA LYS A 146 42.73 31.45 -7.43
C LYS A 146 44.11 31.75 -6.84
N ASP A 147 44.39 31.26 -5.63
CA ASP A 147 45.69 31.45 -4.96
C ASP A 147 46.82 30.60 -5.57
N TYR A 148 46.49 29.47 -6.21
CA TYR A 148 47.48 28.66 -6.93
C TYR A 148 47.81 29.20 -8.34
N SER A 149 46.85 29.86 -9.00
CA SER A 149 47.04 30.33 -10.39
C SER A 149 47.88 31.61 -10.52
N THR A 150 47.94 32.44 -9.47
CA THR A 150 48.71 33.71 -9.50
C THR A 150 50.19 33.56 -9.17
N ASN A 151 50.65 32.39 -8.72
CA ASN A 151 52.06 32.14 -8.39
C ASN A 151 52.77 31.13 -9.33
N LEU A 152 52.12 30.66 -10.40
CA LEU A 152 52.68 29.61 -11.27
C LEU A 152 53.58 30.13 -12.41
N SER A 153 53.84 31.44 -12.51
CA SER A 153 54.68 32.01 -13.59
C SER A 153 56.17 32.21 -13.23
N SER A 154 56.66 31.75 -12.06
CA SER A 154 58.09 31.88 -11.75
C SER A 154 58.69 30.77 -10.87
N ILE A 155 58.42 29.49 -11.15
CA ILE A 155 59.10 28.39 -10.43
C ILE A 155 60.33 27.94 -11.25
N LYS A 156 61.45 28.64 -11.01
CA LYS A 156 62.80 28.09 -11.20
C LYS A 156 63.05 27.07 -10.08
N SER A 157 63.65 25.95 -10.45
CA SER A 157 64.12 24.84 -9.61
C SER A 157 64.69 25.27 -8.25
N ILE A 158 63.98 24.97 -7.17
CA ILE A 158 64.50 25.04 -5.79
C ILE A 158 64.36 23.66 -5.16
N SER A 159 65.51 23.11 -4.76
CA SER A 159 65.68 21.88 -4.01
C SER A 159 65.08 22.00 -2.61
N LEU A 160 64.11 21.15 -2.29
CA LEU A 160 63.41 21.13 -1.00
C LEU A 160 64.31 20.51 0.09
N SER A 161 64.72 21.33 1.05
CA SER A 161 65.14 20.89 2.39
C SER A 161 63.90 20.61 3.24
N LYS A 162 63.88 19.45 3.89
CA LYS A 162 62.95 19.10 4.98
C LYS A 162 63.13 20.08 6.13
N GLU A 163 62.26 21.05 6.30
CA GLU A 163 62.04 21.70 7.60
C GLU A 163 60.73 22.51 7.57
N GLY A 164 59.85 22.23 8.53
CA GLY A 164 58.77 23.12 8.95
C GLY A 164 57.59 23.33 8.01
N PHE A 165 56.73 22.31 7.83
CA PHE A 165 55.34 22.58 7.43
C PHE A 165 54.63 23.25 8.63
N PRO A 166 54.12 24.50 8.50
CA PRO A 166 53.31 25.11 9.54
C PRO A 166 52.01 24.30 9.68
N SER A 167 51.68 23.92 10.90
CA SER A 167 50.47 23.18 11.25
C SER A 167 49.24 23.96 10.77
N LEU A 168 48.51 23.34 9.84
CA LEU A 168 47.24 23.81 9.27
C LEU A 168 46.10 23.63 10.29
N ASP A 169 46.29 24.06 11.54
CA ASP A 169 45.40 23.80 12.68
C ASP A 169 44.56 25.01 13.11
N SER A 170 44.52 26.10 12.34
CA SER A 170 43.78 27.30 12.76
C SER A 170 43.01 28.02 11.65
N PHE A 171 42.21 27.27 10.88
CA PHE A 171 40.99 27.87 10.35
C PHE A 171 39.88 27.71 11.39
N THR A 172 39.84 28.64 12.35
CA THR A 172 38.70 28.84 13.24
C THR A 172 37.53 29.37 12.41
N LEU A 173 36.76 28.44 11.88
CA LEU A 173 35.45 28.65 11.25
C LEU A 173 34.38 28.99 12.31
N ASP A 174 34.70 29.89 13.25
CA ASP A 174 33.90 30.08 14.48
C ASP A 174 32.86 31.21 14.41
N ASN A 175 32.73 31.93 13.28
CA ASN A 175 31.81 33.07 13.20
C ASN A 175 30.73 32.98 12.13
N PHE A 176 30.36 31.78 11.69
CA PHE A 176 29.06 31.57 11.05
C PHE A 176 28.08 30.94 12.05
N THR A 177 27.63 31.76 13.00
CA THR A 177 26.40 31.52 13.75
C THR A 177 25.22 31.62 12.77
N PHE A 178 25.03 30.56 11.99
CA PHE A 178 23.73 30.25 11.42
C PHE A 178 22.81 30.08 12.62
N ASP A 179 21.95 31.07 12.86
CA ASP A 179 20.93 31.04 13.92
C ASP A 179 20.28 29.67 13.92
N SER A 180 20.63 28.95 14.96
CA SER A 180 20.64 27.51 14.99
C SER A 180 19.26 27.05 15.44
N HIS A 181 18.25 27.27 14.61
CA HIS A 181 17.19 26.29 14.50
C HIS A 181 17.80 25.04 13.84
N VAL A 182 18.69 24.38 14.59
CA VAL A 182 19.15 23.03 14.33
C VAL A 182 17.89 22.21 14.31
N ILE A 183 17.40 21.92 13.11
CA ILE A 183 16.38 20.91 12.89
C ILE A 183 17.05 19.63 13.40
N SER A 184 16.73 19.30 14.64
CA SER A 184 17.07 18.04 15.30
C SER A 184 16.67 16.94 14.34
N ASP A 185 17.69 16.23 13.85
CA ASP A 185 17.61 15.04 13.01
C ASP A 185 16.39 15.00 12.03
N PRO A 186 16.58 15.30 10.73
CA PRO A 186 15.53 15.24 9.72
C PRO A 186 14.71 13.94 9.77
N THR A 187 15.34 12.81 10.14
CA THR A 187 14.64 11.53 10.29
C THR A 187 13.62 11.57 11.43
N GLN A 188 13.96 12.18 12.56
CA GLN A 188 13.06 12.38 13.69
C GLN A 188 11.91 13.33 13.33
N TYR A 189 12.19 14.42 12.60
CA TYR A 189 11.16 15.32 12.08
C TYR A 189 10.17 14.57 11.19
N PHE A 190 10.65 13.82 10.20
CA PHE A 190 9.79 13.07 9.29
C PHE A 190 9.01 11.96 9.99
N ARG A 191 9.59 11.30 10.99
CA ARG A 191 8.90 10.31 11.82
C ARG A 191 7.76 10.95 12.62
N ARG A 192 8.00 12.11 13.23
CA ARG A 192 6.94 12.87 13.93
C ARG A 192 5.84 13.28 12.97
N LEU A 193 6.21 13.79 11.79
CA LEU A 193 5.24 14.21 10.78
C LEU A 193 4.41 13.04 10.26
N ASN A 194 5.02 11.87 10.00
CA ASN A 194 4.29 10.66 9.62
C ASN A 194 3.30 10.21 10.71
N ASN A 195 3.73 10.21 11.98
CA ASN A 195 2.86 9.90 13.10
C ASN A 195 1.71 10.92 13.26
N THR A 196 1.97 12.21 13.03
CA THR A 196 0.95 13.26 13.05
C THR A 196 -0.04 13.08 11.92
N ILE A 197 0.43 12.79 10.71
CA ILE A 197 -0.41 12.48 9.54
C ILE A 197 -1.31 11.27 9.86
N ASP A 198 -0.73 10.18 10.34
CA ASP A 198 -1.47 8.96 10.68
C ASP A 198 -2.53 9.20 11.75
N LYS A 199 -2.16 9.88 12.84
CA LYS A 199 -3.08 10.20 13.95
C LYS A 199 -4.20 11.13 13.49
N ASN A 200 -3.87 12.22 12.79
CA ASN A 200 -4.84 13.21 12.38
C ASN A 200 -5.78 12.67 11.29
N ILE A 201 -5.27 11.91 10.32
CA ILE A 201 -6.12 11.30 9.29
C ILE A 201 -7.09 10.32 9.93
N THR A 202 -6.61 9.46 10.83
CA THR A 202 -7.47 8.50 11.53
C THR A 202 -8.53 9.23 12.37
N LEU A 203 -8.14 10.29 13.08
CA LEU A 203 -9.08 11.06 13.90
C LEU A 203 -10.14 11.78 13.06
N TYR A 204 -9.73 12.55 12.05
CA TYR A 204 -10.63 13.44 11.30
C TYR A 204 -11.37 12.74 10.16
N PHE A 205 -10.78 11.76 9.48
CA PHE A 205 -11.41 11.11 8.32
C PHE A 205 -12.02 9.74 8.63
N VAL A 206 -11.70 9.14 9.78
CA VAL A 206 -12.30 7.86 10.20
C VAL A 206 -13.16 8.06 11.44
N MET A 207 -12.57 8.44 12.57
CA MET A 207 -13.28 8.48 13.84
C MET A 207 -14.39 9.54 13.88
N MET A 208 -14.11 10.77 13.44
CA MET A 208 -15.11 11.85 13.46
C MET A 208 -16.34 11.51 12.59
N PRO A 209 -16.22 11.10 11.30
CA PRO A 209 -17.38 10.71 10.50
C PRO A 209 -18.15 9.53 11.07
N ILE A 210 -17.46 8.52 11.64
CA ILE A 210 -18.09 7.38 12.30
C ILE A 210 -18.89 7.84 13.52
N ILE A 211 -18.33 8.69 14.38
CA ILE A 211 -19.02 9.24 15.55
C ILE A 211 -20.23 10.08 15.12
N THR A 212 -20.09 10.93 14.09
CA THR A 212 -21.21 11.71 13.56
C THR A 212 -22.32 10.82 13.03
N LEU A 213 -21.99 9.74 12.31
CA LEU A 213 -22.97 8.74 11.85
C LEU A 213 -23.66 8.03 13.02
N LEU A 214 -22.90 7.65 14.05
CA LEU A 214 -23.45 7.03 15.26
C LEU A 214 -24.44 7.96 15.98
N LEU A 215 -24.06 9.23 16.18
CA LEU A 215 -24.94 10.23 16.80
C LEU A 215 -26.19 10.47 15.96
N TYR A 216 -26.06 10.48 14.62
CA TYR A 216 -27.19 10.59 13.72
C TYR A 216 -28.15 9.41 13.87
N TYR A 217 -27.65 8.17 13.77
CA TYR A 217 -28.49 6.97 13.89
C TYR A 217 -29.09 6.84 15.29
N PHE A 218 -28.37 7.27 16.33
CA PHE A 218 -28.91 7.34 17.69
C PHE A 218 -30.06 8.34 17.78
N GLY A 219 -29.90 9.55 17.24
CA GLY A 219 -30.97 10.55 17.17
C GLY A 219 -32.21 10.06 16.40
N ILE A 220 -32.00 9.42 15.24
CA ILE A 220 -33.09 8.80 14.47
C ILE A 220 -33.76 7.67 15.26
N THR A 221 -32.97 6.85 15.98
CA THR A 221 -33.52 5.77 16.81
C THR A 221 -34.41 6.31 17.92
N ILE A 222 -34.03 7.43 18.56
CA ILE A 222 -34.86 8.07 19.59
C ILE A 222 -36.13 8.67 18.98
N LEU A 223 -35.99 9.45 17.90
CA LEU A 223 -37.12 10.16 17.28
C LEU A 223 -38.18 9.22 16.71
N TYR A 224 -37.78 8.06 16.20
CA TYR A 224 -38.66 7.08 15.55
C TYR A 224 -38.68 5.74 16.28
N PHE A 225 -38.47 5.74 17.61
CA PHE A 225 -38.29 4.52 18.40
C PHE A 225 -39.45 3.52 18.24
N ASP A 226 -40.68 4.00 18.46
CA ASP A 226 -41.89 3.17 18.39
C ASP A 226 -42.11 2.61 16.98
N GLU A 227 -41.78 3.38 15.95
CA GLU A 227 -41.91 2.94 14.58
C GLU A 227 -40.86 1.87 14.24
N LEU A 228 -39.61 2.07 14.63
CA LEU A 228 -38.49 1.18 14.33
C LEU A 228 -38.52 -0.14 15.12
N ILE A 229 -39.11 -0.16 16.32
CA ILE A 229 -39.20 -1.36 17.16
C ILE A 229 -40.39 -2.26 16.80
N ASN A 230 -41.47 -1.65 16.30
CA ASN A 230 -42.72 -2.35 15.98
C ASN A 230 -42.82 -2.71 14.50
N SER A 231 -42.04 -2.07 13.61
CA SER A 231 -42.01 -2.40 12.19
C SER A 231 -40.84 -3.32 11.81
N HIS A 232 -41.13 -4.19 10.85
CA HIS A 232 -40.12 -4.93 10.11
C HIS A 232 -39.76 -4.11 8.88
N CYS A 233 -38.48 -3.94 8.58
CA CYS A 233 -38.08 -3.41 7.28
C CYS A 233 -36.97 -4.26 6.70
N LEU A 234 -37.22 -4.68 5.46
CA LEU A 234 -36.30 -5.47 4.65
C LEU A 234 -35.31 -4.56 3.92
N ASN A 235 -35.75 -3.35 3.57
CA ASN A 235 -34.95 -2.31 2.98
C ASN A 235 -34.90 -1.07 3.86
N GLU A 236 -33.85 -0.28 3.69
CA GLU A 236 -33.68 0.97 4.41
C GLU A 236 -34.68 2.03 3.94
N ARG A 237 -35.26 2.78 4.90
CA ARG A 237 -36.14 3.91 4.63
C ARG A 237 -35.36 5.15 4.19
N GLY A 238 -35.98 5.97 3.34
CA GLY A 238 -35.35 7.13 2.70
C GLY A 238 -34.65 8.09 3.67
N TYR A 239 -35.25 8.44 4.80
CA TYR A 239 -34.66 9.36 5.79
C TYR A 239 -33.43 8.78 6.50
N ILE A 240 -33.35 7.45 6.63
CA ILE A 240 -32.18 6.76 7.21
C ILE A 240 -31.02 6.78 6.20
N SER A 241 -31.34 6.79 4.90
CA SER A 241 -30.36 6.83 3.81
C SER A 241 -29.76 8.22 3.53
N LEU A 242 -30.28 9.30 4.12
CA LEU A 242 -29.81 10.67 3.85
C LEU A 242 -28.31 10.89 4.14
N PRO A 243 -27.74 10.45 5.28
CA PRO A 243 -26.30 10.58 5.53
C PRO A 243 -25.45 9.84 4.49
N LYS A 244 -25.98 8.76 3.91
CA LYS A 244 -25.32 7.95 2.88
C LYS A 244 -25.15 8.76 1.61
N LEU A 245 -26.23 9.41 1.20
CA LEU A 245 -26.23 10.29 0.04
C LEU A 245 -25.26 11.45 0.25
N LEU A 246 -25.29 12.10 1.42
CA LEU A 246 -24.39 13.19 1.76
C LEU A 246 -22.93 12.76 1.78
N LEU A 247 -22.63 11.58 2.34
CA LEU A 247 -21.28 11.05 2.35
C LEU A 247 -20.79 10.73 0.94
N ASN A 248 -21.59 10.03 0.13
CA ASN A 248 -21.19 9.68 -1.24
C ASN A 248 -21.01 10.93 -2.11
N LEU A 249 -21.82 11.97 -1.90
CA LEU A 249 -21.65 13.26 -2.54
C LEU A 249 -20.36 13.95 -2.10
N SER A 250 -20.05 13.93 -0.79
CA SER A 250 -18.79 14.45 -0.24
C SER A 250 -17.56 13.72 -0.80
N ILE A 251 -17.62 12.38 -0.89
CA ILE A 251 -16.59 11.57 -1.53
C ILE A 251 -16.46 11.96 -3.00
N GLY A 252 -17.56 12.02 -3.75
CA GLY A 252 -17.54 12.39 -5.17
C GLY A 252 -16.92 13.77 -5.43
N ILE A 253 -17.29 14.78 -4.64
CA ILE A 253 -16.70 16.14 -4.74
C ILE A 253 -15.21 16.09 -4.41
N SER A 254 -14.84 15.44 -3.31
CA SER A 254 -13.44 15.31 -2.90
C SER A 254 -12.62 14.54 -3.94
N SER A 255 -13.23 13.57 -4.61
CA SER A 255 -12.60 12.74 -5.64
C SER A 255 -12.18 13.54 -6.87
N ILE A 256 -12.85 14.64 -7.22
CA ILE A 256 -12.41 15.52 -8.30
C ILE A 256 -11.01 16.07 -8.00
N TYR A 257 -10.81 16.56 -6.78
CA TYR A 257 -9.51 17.04 -6.34
C TYR A 257 -8.47 15.91 -6.26
N PHE A 258 -8.84 14.75 -5.72
CA PHE A 258 -7.92 13.60 -5.67
C PHE A 258 -7.57 13.06 -7.06
N PHE A 259 -8.45 13.11 -8.04
CA PHE A 259 -8.11 12.75 -9.42
C PHE A 259 -7.10 13.71 -10.01
N TYR A 260 -7.27 15.02 -9.81
CA TYR A 260 -6.27 16.00 -10.22
C TYR A 260 -4.91 15.71 -9.56
N GLN A 261 -4.90 15.45 -8.25
CA GLN A 261 -3.68 15.11 -7.54
C GLN A 261 -3.06 13.79 -8.03
N ALA A 262 -3.88 12.76 -8.21
CA ALA A 262 -3.44 11.43 -8.58
C ALA A 262 -2.88 11.39 -10.01
N TYR A 263 -3.57 11.99 -10.96
CA TYR A 263 -3.22 11.89 -12.38
C TYR A 263 -2.26 12.98 -12.87
N ILE A 264 -2.37 14.21 -12.34
CA ILE A 264 -1.63 15.36 -12.88
C ILE A 264 -0.46 15.74 -11.96
N ASN A 265 -0.73 16.04 -10.69
CA ASN A 265 0.26 16.70 -9.83
C ASN A 265 1.25 15.75 -9.15
N GLN A 266 0.74 14.68 -8.51
CA GLN A 266 1.56 13.74 -7.73
C GLN A 266 1.90 12.47 -8.50
N LYS A 267 1.27 12.25 -9.65
CA LYS A 267 1.42 11.06 -10.50
C LYS A 267 1.43 9.76 -9.68
N TRP A 268 0.32 9.48 -8.99
CA TRP A 268 0.17 8.26 -8.19
C TRP A 268 0.56 7.00 -8.99
N ASP A 269 0.92 5.95 -8.27
CA ASP A 269 1.14 4.65 -8.89
C ASP A 269 -0.06 4.21 -9.74
N LYS A 270 0.19 3.60 -10.90
CA LYS A 270 -0.84 3.19 -11.86
C LYS A 270 -1.90 2.29 -11.21
N TYR A 271 -1.51 1.40 -10.31
CA TYR A 271 -2.45 0.51 -9.65
C TYR A 271 -3.26 1.23 -8.58
N ILE A 272 -2.63 2.11 -7.79
CA ILE A 272 -3.37 2.95 -6.85
C ILE A 272 -4.36 3.85 -7.60
N LYS A 273 -3.96 4.39 -8.77
CA LYS A 273 -4.87 5.13 -9.67
C LYS A 273 -6.04 4.25 -10.09
N ILE A 274 -5.79 3.03 -10.56
CA ILE A 274 -6.84 2.10 -11.00
C ILE A 274 -7.73 1.71 -9.82
N GLU A 275 -7.17 1.34 -8.67
CA GLU A 275 -7.90 0.96 -7.45
C GLU A 275 -8.80 2.12 -6.98
N TYR A 276 -8.23 3.32 -6.90
CA TYR A 276 -8.97 4.52 -6.52
C TYR A 276 -10.06 4.89 -7.53
N THR A 277 -9.74 4.83 -8.82
CA THR A 277 -10.69 5.14 -9.90
C THR A 277 -11.83 4.13 -9.89
N LEU A 278 -11.53 2.84 -9.74
CA LEU A 278 -12.52 1.79 -9.63
C LEU A 278 -13.41 2.01 -8.41
N PHE A 279 -12.82 2.31 -7.25
CA PHE A 279 -13.58 2.61 -6.04
C PHE A 279 -14.57 3.77 -6.24
N VAL A 280 -14.10 4.90 -6.80
CA VAL A 280 -14.95 6.09 -7.02
C VAL A 280 -16.03 5.82 -8.08
N VAL A 281 -15.68 5.18 -9.19
CA VAL A 281 -16.60 4.86 -10.28
C VAL A 281 -17.66 3.86 -9.80
N VAL A 282 -17.27 2.78 -9.13
CA VAL A 282 -18.21 1.79 -8.57
C VAL A 282 -19.10 2.46 -7.53
N SER A 283 -18.55 3.29 -6.63
CA SER A 283 -19.36 4.04 -5.65
C SER A 283 -20.38 4.99 -6.31
N ALA A 284 -19.98 5.70 -7.37
CA ALA A 284 -20.86 6.57 -8.13
C ALA A 284 -21.96 5.78 -8.85
N ILE A 285 -21.61 4.68 -9.52
CA ILE A 285 -22.56 3.78 -10.19
C ILE A 285 -23.54 3.20 -9.18
N CYS A 286 -23.07 2.65 -8.05
CA CYS A 286 -23.92 2.12 -6.99
C CYS A 286 -24.90 3.18 -6.48
N SER A 287 -24.43 4.43 -6.32
CA SER A 287 -25.28 5.54 -5.89
C SER A 287 -26.35 5.89 -6.94
N ILE A 288 -25.98 5.97 -8.22
CA ILE A 288 -26.92 6.24 -9.32
C ILE A 288 -27.95 5.12 -9.46
N VAL A 289 -27.49 3.86 -9.49
CA VAL A 289 -28.37 2.68 -9.63
C VAL A 289 -29.32 2.59 -8.44
N MET A 290 -28.86 2.87 -7.22
CA MET A 290 -29.73 2.92 -6.04
C MET A 290 -30.82 3.99 -6.19
N GLN A 291 -30.48 5.20 -6.63
CA GLN A 291 -31.46 6.28 -6.85
C GLN A 291 -32.45 5.97 -7.97
N LEU A 292 -32.00 5.30 -9.03
CA LEU A 292 -32.87 4.85 -10.12
C LEU A 292 -33.79 3.70 -9.67
N ALA A 293 -33.28 2.77 -8.86
CA ALA A 293 -34.06 1.69 -8.28
C ALA A 293 -35.17 2.22 -7.36
N LEU A 294 -34.86 3.21 -6.50
CA LEU A 294 -35.84 3.88 -5.63
C LEU A 294 -36.97 4.59 -6.42
N LYS A 295 -36.69 5.01 -7.66
CA LYS A 295 -37.69 5.61 -8.55
C LYS A 295 -38.45 4.57 -9.40
N GLY A 296 -38.20 3.28 -9.20
CA GLY A 296 -38.89 2.19 -9.90
C GLY A 296 -38.43 1.94 -11.34
N TYR A 297 -37.34 2.56 -11.82
CA TYR A 297 -36.91 2.43 -13.23
C TYR A 297 -36.47 1.01 -13.63
N PHE A 298 -36.07 0.17 -12.67
CA PHE A 298 -35.62 -1.20 -12.93
C PHE A 298 -36.69 -2.27 -12.61
N GLY A 299 -37.94 -1.85 -12.37
CA GLY A 299 -39.03 -2.72 -11.97
C GLY A 299 -39.00 -3.15 -10.50
N ASP A 300 -40.07 -3.82 -10.07
CA ASP A 300 -40.31 -4.12 -8.65
C ASP A 300 -39.24 -5.05 -8.06
N LYS A 301 -38.78 -6.07 -8.80
CA LYS A 301 -37.74 -6.99 -8.29
C LYS A 301 -36.43 -6.25 -7.95
N ALA A 302 -36.00 -5.32 -8.79
CA ALA A 302 -34.78 -4.56 -8.55
C ALA A 302 -34.94 -3.59 -7.36
N LEU A 303 -36.12 -2.98 -7.20
CA LEU A 303 -36.45 -2.17 -6.02
C LEU A 303 -36.33 -3.01 -4.73
N LEU A 304 -36.82 -4.25 -4.73
CA LEU A 304 -36.84 -5.13 -3.56
C LEU A 304 -35.45 -5.64 -3.15
N TYR A 305 -34.53 -5.84 -4.10
CA TYR A 305 -33.16 -6.32 -3.86
C TYR A 305 -32.09 -5.22 -3.89
N ARG A 306 -32.49 -3.94 -3.92
CA ARG A 306 -31.58 -2.80 -4.06
C ARG A 306 -30.46 -2.74 -3.03
N ILE A 307 -30.67 -3.22 -1.80
CA ILE A 307 -29.67 -3.19 -0.73
C ILE A 307 -28.36 -3.89 -1.12
N TYR A 308 -28.42 -4.88 -2.00
CA TYR A 308 -27.25 -5.61 -2.50
C TYR A 308 -26.38 -4.81 -3.46
N ILE A 309 -26.88 -3.71 -4.04
CA ILE A 309 -26.10 -2.86 -4.95
C ILE A 309 -24.82 -2.35 -4.27
N PHE A 310 -24.86 -2.08 -2.96
CA PHE A 310 -23.68 -1.62 -2.25
C PHE A 310 -22.65 -2.72 -1.94
N GLN A 311 -22.97 -4.00 -2.13
CA GLN A 311 -22.00 -5.11 -2.02
C GLN A 311 -21.01 -5.12 -3.19
N PHE A 312 -21.31 -4.46 -4.31
CA PHE A 312 -20.36 -4.35 -5.41
C PHE A 312 -19.11 -3.53 -5.04
N ILE A 313 -19.20 -2.61 -4.07
CA ILE A 313 -18.05 -1.81 -3.60
C ILE A 313 -17.00 -2.71 -2.91
N PRO A 314 -17.33 -3.51 -1.87
CA PRO A 314 -16.35 -4.42 -1.29
C PRO A 314 -15.89 -5.49 -2.26
N ILE A 315 -16.76 -6.02 -3.12
CA ILE A 315 -16.38 -7.01 -4.15
C ILE A 315 -15.31 -6.43 -5.09
N SER A 316 -15.51 -5.22 -5.62
CA SER A 316 -14.55 -4.59 -6.54
C SER A 316 -13.21 -4.30 -5.88
N ASN A 317 -13.23 -3.88 -4.60
CA ASN A 317 -12.00 -3.63 -3.85
C ASN A 317 -11.23 -4.94 -3.53
N HIS A 318 -11.94 -6.05 -3.29
CA HIS A 318 -11.33 -7.36 -3.04
C HIS A 318 -10.69 -7.97 -4.30
N ALA A 319 -11.21 -7.67 -5.50
CA ALA A 319 -10.76 -8.28 -6.75
C ALA A 319 -9.36 -7.80 -7.23
N LEU A 320 -8.87 -6.65 -6.73
CA LEU A 320 -7.59 -6.08 -7.13
C LEU A 320 -6.45 -6.60 -6.23
N ASN A 321 -5.90 -7.78 -6.52
CA ASN A 321 -4.82 -8.39 -5.72
C ASN A 321 -3.43 -8.35 -6.38
N VAL A 322 -2.49 -7.78 -5.61
CA VAL A 322 -1.10 -8.19 -5.30
C VAL A 322 -0.32 -9.06 -6.29
N ASP A 323 -0.85 -10.21 -6.69
CA ASP A 323 -0.13 -11.20 -7.51
C ASP A 323 0.22 -10.64 -8.90
N GLU A 324 -0.59 -9.70 -9.39
CA GLU A 324 -0.32 -9.01 -10.67
C GLU A 324 0.93 -8.13 -10.62
N PHE A 325 1.30 -7.60 -9.44
CA PHE A 325 2.48 -6.74 -9.30
C PHE A 325 3.78 -7.56 -9.36
N LEU A 326 3.85 -8.69 -8.65
CA LEU A 326 5.04 -9.56 -8.66
C LEU A 326 5.28 -10.19 -10.03
N ALA A 327 4.20 -10.58 -10.71
CA ALA A 327 4.30 -11.10 -12.07
C ALA A 327 4.98 -10.12 -13.03
N ARG A 328 4.94 -8.80 -12.76
CA ARG A 328 5.55 -7.77 -13.61
C ARG A 328 7.01 -7.46 -13.32
N LEU A 329 7.57 -7.84 -12.16
CA LEU A 329 9.03 -7.75 -11.92
C LEU A 329 9.84 -8.62 -12.89
N SER A 330 9.22 -9.67 -13.41
CA SER A 330 9.77 -10.54 -14.45
C SER A 330 9.87 -9.86 -15.83
N ASN A 331 9.24 -8.70 -16.03
CA ASN A 331 9.26 -7.97 -17.31
C ASN A 331 10.54 -7.13 -17.44
N SER A 332 11.28 -7.31 -18.54
CA SER A 332 12.56 -6.63 -18.79
C SER A 332 12.46 -5.09 -18.85
N ASN A 333 11.38 -4.56 -19.43
CA ASN A 333 11.16 -3.11 -19.53
C ASN A 333 10.88 -2.51 -18.14
N PHE A 334 10.06 -3.20 -17.34
CA PHE A 334 9.79 -2.80 -15.97
C PHE A 334 11.07 -2.89 -15.11
N LYS A 335 11.85 -3.96 -15.26
CA LYS A 335 13.15 -4.13 -14.61
C LYS A 335 14.14 -3.00 -14.93
N ALA A 336 14.19 -2.53 -16.17
CA ALA A 336 15.03 -1.41 -16.56
C ALA A 336 14.62 -0.11 -15.84
N GLN A 337 13.32 0.14 -15.70
CA GLN A 337 12.80 1.28 -14.94
C GLN A 337 13.13 1.17 -13.45
N VAL A 338 12.93 -0.01 -12.84
CA VAL A 338 13.33 -0.30 -11.45
C VAL A 338 14.79 0.06 -11.22
N ARG A 339 15.66 -0.34 -12.16
CA ARG A 339 17.10 -0.10 -12.10
C ARG A 339 17.46 1.37 -12.14
N GLU A 340 16.89 2.13 -13.08
CA GLU A 340 17.12 3.57 -13.19
C GLU A 340 16.76 4.30 -11.89
N ILE A 341 15.62 3.96 -11.32
CA ILE A 341 15.15 4.55 -10.07
C ILE A 341 16.04 4.12 -8.91
N ALA A 342 16.37 2.83 -8.79
CA ALA A 342 17.26 2.32 -7.75
C ALA A 342 18.61 3.08 -7.71
N THR A 343 19.14 3.40 -8.90
CA THR A 343 20.34 4.22 -9.07
C THR A 343 20.11 5.64 -8.57
N GLN A 344 19.00 6.29 -8.96
CA GLN A 344 18.65 7.63 -8.50
C GLN A 344 18.37 7.70 -6.99
N THR A 345 17.93 6.60 -6.38
CA THR A 345 17.61 6.52 -4.95
C THR A 345 18.76 6.07 -4.07
N PHE A 346 19.94 5.81 -4.64
CA PHE A 346 21.08 5.23 -3.91
C PHE A 346 20.70 3.95 -3.15
N CYS A 347 19.91 3.07 -3.77
CA CYS A 347 19.62 1.74 -3.25
C CYS A 347 19.84 0.65 -4.31
N ILE A 348 20.76 0.91 -5.25
CA ILE A 348 21.08 0.01 -6.35
C ILE A 348 21.66 -1.31 -5.86
N GLU A 349 22.36 -1.30 -4.73
CA GLU A 349 22.92 -2.47 -4.06
C GLU A 349 21.85 -3.50 -3.70
N ASN A 350 20.66 -3.04 -3.30
CA ASN A 350 19.52 -3.89 -3.01
C ASN A 350 19.08 -4.63 -4.29
N LEU A 351 19.02 -3.92 -5.44
CA LEU A 351 18.58 -4.50 -6.70
C LEU A 351 19.62 -5.49 -7.22
N LEU A 352 20.90 -5.13 -7.12
CA LEU A 352 22.02 -5.97 -7.55
C LEU A 352 22.12 -7.25 -6.72
N PHE A 353 21.93 -7.18 -5.41
CA PHE A 353 21.86 -8.36 -4.56
C PHE A 353 20.69 -9.28 -4.97
N PHE A 354 19.52 -8.70 -5.19
CA PHE A 354 18.32 -9.45 -5.58
C PHE A 354 18.49 -10.12 -6.96
N GLU A 355 19.12 -9.44 -7.93
CA GLU A 355 19.49 -10.03 -9.22
C GLU A 355 20.52 -11.17 -9.05
N ALA A 356 21.57 -10.96 -8.25
CA ALA A 356 22.59 -11.96 -8.00
C ALA A 356 22.03 -13.22 -7.31
N HIS A 357 21.06 -13.06 -6.41
CA HIS A 357 20.34 -14.17 -5.78
C HIS A 357 19.53 -14.98 -6.82
N CYS A 358 18.75 -14.30 -7.68
CA CYS A 358 18.02 -14.96 -8.77
C CYS A 358 18.94 -15.73 -9.73
N ASP A 359 20.05 -15.13 -10.12
CA ASP A 359 21.02 -15.76 -11.03
C ASP A 359 21.63 -17.01 -10.38
N LEU A 360 21.98 -16.94 -9.09
CA LEU A 360 22.46 -18.08 -8.33
C LEU A 360 21.44 -19.23 -8.29
N MET A 361 20.16 -18.92 -8.00
CA MET A 361 19.10 -19.93 -7.98
C MET A 361 18.90 -20.58 -9.36
N ASN A 362 18.91 -19.77 -10.44
CA ASN A 362 18.81 -20.27 -11.81
C ASN A 362 19.99 -21.18 -12.21
N ILE A 363 21.21 -20.84 -11.77
CA ILE A 363 22.40 -21.70 -11.98
C ILE A 363 22.22 -23.05 -11.28
N ILE A 364 21.75 -23.06 -10.04
CA ILE A 364 21.52 -24.30 -9.26
C ILE A 364 20.45 -25.17 -9.93
N ILE A 365 19.31 -24.58 -10.29
CA ILE A 365 18.20 -25.28 -10.95
C ILE A 365 18.66 -25.86 -12.30
N THR A 366 19.36 -25.07 -13.11
CA THR A 366 19.89 -25.53 -14.40
C THR A 366 20.88 -26.68 -14.22
N TYR A 367 21.76 -26.61 -13.22
CA TYR A 367 22.70 -27.69 -12.92
C TYR A 367 21.99 -29.00 -12.57
N TYR A 368 20.98 -28.96 -11.71
CA TYR A 368 20.24 -30.16 -11.34
C TYR A 368 19.32 -30.67 -12.44
N ASN A 369 18.75 -29.80 -13.27
CA ASN A 369 17.99 -30.19 -14.46
C ASN A 369 18.88 -30.94 -15.46
N LYS A 370 20.13 -30.50 -15.64
CA LYS A 370 21.12 -31.22 -16.48
C LYS A 370 21.57 -32.55 -15.88
N LYS A 371 21.67 -32.63 -14.56
CA LYS A 371 22.10 -33.84 -13.82
C LYS A 371 20.98 -34.89 -13.72
N SER A 372 19.73 -34.45 -13.73
CA SER A 372 18.55 -35.32 -13.77
C SER A 372 18.38 -35.88 -15.18
N THR A 373 18.52 -37.20 -15.35
CA THR A 373 18.24 -37.88 -16.63
C THR A 373 16.76 -37.86 -17.00
N GLN A 374 15.89 -37.47 -16.06
CA GLN A 374 14.47 -37.26 -16.30
C GLN A 374 14.28 -35.86 -16.92
N HIS A 375 13.63 -35.81 -18.08
CA HIS A 375 13.17 -34.58 -18.73
C HIS A 375 12.22 -33.81 -17.79
N ILE A 376 12.78 -32.95 -16.94
CA ILE A 376 12.02 -31.99 -16.15
C ILE A 376 11.78 -30.76 -17.02
N VAL A 377 10.54 -30.28 -17.05
CA VAL A 377 10.14 -29.03 -17.71
C VAL A 377 11.07 -27.91 -17.27
N GLU A 378 11.57 -27.10 -18.20
CA GLU A 378 12.41 -25.92 -17.91
C GLU A 378 11.66 -24.94 -16.99
N SER A 379 11.86 -25.08 -15.68
CA SER A 379 11.38 -24.11 -14.70
C SER A 379 12.45 -23.02 -14.54
N VAL A 380 12.17 -21.82 -15.03
CA VAL A 380 12.99 -20.62 -14.75
C VAL A 380 12.60 -20.12 -13.36
N TYR A 381 13.58 -19.92 -12.49
CA TYR A 381 13.34 -19.31 -11.19
C TYR A 381 13.00 -17.84 -11.37
N THR A 382 11.77 -17.48 -11.03
CA THR A 382 11.24 -16.12 -11.21
C THR A 382 11.22 -15.35 -9.89
N PHE A 383 11.20 -14.02 -9.97
CA PHE A 383 11.14 -13.14 -8.79
C PHE A 383 9.94 -13.42 -7.88
N SER A 384 8.82 -13.89 -8.43
CA SER A 384 7.65 -14.29 -7.64
C SER A 384 7.92 -15.49 -6.74
N GLU A 385 8.83 -16.40 -7.12
CA GLU A 385 9.11 -17.61 -6.35
C GLU A 385 9.90 -17.35 -5.07
N ILE A 386 10.64 -16.23 -5.00
CA ILE A 386 11.33 -15.79 -3.77
C ILE A 386 10.33 -15.52 -2.64
N MET A 387 9.15 -14.99 -3.00
CA MET A 387 8.15 -14.48 -2.04
C MET A 387 7.13 -15.54 -1.60
N HIS A 388 7.14 -16.71 -2.23
CA HIS A 388 6.18 -17.79 -1.99
C HIS A 388 6.90 -19.05 -1.52
N ARG A 389 7.14 -19.15 -0.21
CA ARG A 389 7.79 -20.32 0.44
C ARG A 389 7.14 -21.69 0.16
N ASN A 390 5.89 -21.71 -0.32
CA ASN A 390 5.14 -22.94 -0.59
C ASN A 390 5.29 -23.45 -2.03
N THR A 391 5.94 -22.69 -2.92
CA THR A 391 6.17 -23.06 -4.34
C THR A 391 7.65 -23.21 -4.66
N THR A 392 8.51 -23.32 -3.63
CA THR A 392 9.95 -23.49 -3.82
C THR A 392 10.26 -24.79 -4.56
N ASN A 393 11.09 -24.68 -5.59
CA ASN A 393 11.52 -25.83 -6.38
C ASN A 393 12.14 -26.89 -5.45
N PRO A 394 11.66 -28.16 -5.48
CA PRO A 394 12.12 -29.21 -4.56
C PRO A 394 13.63 -29.47 -4.64
N VAL A 395 14.28 -29.10 -5.75
CA VAL A 395 15.74 -29.14 -5.92
C VAL A 395 16.48 -28.37 -4.83
N LEU A 396 15.92 -27.26 -4.34
CA LEU A 396 16.57 -26.39 -3.35
C LEU A 396 16.65 -27.02 -1.94
N TYR A 397 15.97 -28.15 -1.70
CA TYR A 397 16.06 -28.91 -0.45
C TYR A 397 17.07 -30.07 -0.50
N LYS A 398 17.77 -30.25 -1.64
CA LYS A 398 18.84 -31.25 -1.75
C LYS A 398 20.07 -30.85 -0.92
N PRO A 399 20.92 -31.82 -0.53
CA PRO A 399 22.20 -31.52 0.10
C PRO A 399 23.04 -30.56 -0.74
N PHE A 400 23.69 -29.60 -0.08
CA PHE A 400 24.47 -28.57 -0.74
C PHE A 400 25.72 -29.15 -1.43
N GLU A 401 25.91 -28.84 -2.72
CA GLU A 401 27.11 -29.25 -3.45
C GLU A 401 28.20 -28.16 -3.38
N ARG A 402 29.41 -28.56 -2.98
CA ARG A 402 30.56 -27.65 -2.77
C ARG A 402 30.94 -26.81 -3.99
N ILE A 403 30.52 -27.21 -5.20
CA ILE A 403 30.77 -26.45 -6.44
C ILE A 403 30.17 -25.04 -6.40
N PHE A 404 29.10 -24.81 -5.64
CA PHE A 404 28.45 -23.51 -5.51
C PHE A 404 29.04 -22.63 -4.39
N LYS A 405 29.90 -23.20 -3.54
CA LYS A 405 30.48 -22.51 -2.38
C LYS A 405 31.17 -21.21 -2.77
N LYS A 406 31.83 -21.17 -3.94
CA LYS A 406 32.50 -19.98 -4.44
C LYS A 406 31.52 -18.82 -4.69
N GLN A 407 30.39 -19.10 -5.32
CA GLN A 407 29.35 -18.11 -5.64
C GLN A 407 28.66 -17.60 -4.37
N TYR A 408 28.36 -18.48 -3.41
CA TYR A 408 27.81 -18.05 -2.12
C TYR A 408 28.78 -17.12 -1.38
N ASN A 409 30.06 -17.47 -1.32
CA ASN A 409 31.08 -16.61 -0.72
C ASN A 409 31.21 -15.26 -1.43
N GLN A 410 31.08 -15.23 -2.75
CA GLN A 410 31.09 -13.97 -3.52
C GLN A 410 29.91 -13.07 -3.14
N ILE A 411 28.68 -13.61 -3.16
CA ILE A 411 27.49 -12.84 -2.77
C ILE A 411 27.60 -12.35 -1.32
N TYR A 412 28.03 -13.21 -0.40
CA TYR A 412 28.22 -12.84 0.99
C TYR A 412 29.20 -11.69 1.17
N ASN A 413 30.41 -11.82 0.60
CA ASN A 413 31.45 -10.80 0.77
C ASN A 413 31.09 -9.46 0.13
N LEU A 414 30.31 -9.48 -0.96
CA LEU A 414 29.90 -8.26 -1.66
C LEU A 414 28.71 -7.57 -0.99
N TYR A 415 27.66 -8.33 -0.67
CA TYR A 415 26.34 -7.78 -0.33
C TYR A 415 25.92 -7.99 1.13
N ILE A 416 26.41 -9.00 1.83
CA ILE A 416 25.92 -9.32 3.19
C ILE A 416 26.89 -8.88 4.26
N LYS A 417 28.20 -9.10 4.05
CA LYS A 417 29.25 -8.76 5.00
C LYS A 417 29.16 -7.28 5.38
N LYS A 418 29.35 -6.97 6.66
CA LYS A 418 29.20 -5.61 7.21
C LYS A 418 30.07 -4.58 6.49
N ASP A 419 31.31 -4.97 6.16
CA ASP A 419 32.27 -4.13 5.43
C ASP A 419 32.30 -4.46 3.93
N GLY A 420 31.24 -5.09 3.42
CA GLY A 420 31.09 -5.38 1.98
C GLY A 420 30.89 -4.10 1.18
N ILE A 421 31.46 -4.06 -0.03
CA ILE A 421 31.45 -2.88 -0.92
C ILE A 421 30.01 -2.42 -1.25
N ALA A 422 29.07 -3.36 -1.32
CA ALA A 422 27.67 -3.12 -1.61
C ALA A 422 26.75 -3.75 -0.55
N SER A 423 27.12 -3.60 0.73
CA SER A 423 26.38 -4.20 1.85
C SER A 423 24.92 -3.72 1.87
N VAL A 424 23.99 -4.66 1.78
CA VAL A 424 22.56 -4.36 1.74
C VAL A 424 21.99 -4.15 3.14
N ASN A 425 20.94 -3.34 3.23
CA ASN A 425 20.35 -2.91 4.51
C ASN A 425 19.31 -3.91 5.07
N ILE A 426 19.72 -5.14 5.32
CA ILE A 426 18.88 -6.17 5.98
C ILE A 426 19.06 -6.17 7.51
N ASN A 427 18.13 -6.81 8.21
CA ASN A 427 18.14 -6.96 9.67
C ASN A 427 19.42 -7.64 10.17
N ASP A 428 19.96 -7.16 11.30
CA ASP A 428 21.19 -7.71 11.89
C ASP A 428 21.06 -9.20 12.25
N SER A 429 19.89 -9.65 12.69
CA SER A 429 19.63 -11.08 12.95
C SER A 429 19.81 -11.94 11.70
N THR A 430 19.40 -11.43 10.54
CA THR A 430 19.52 -12.12 9.25
C THR A 430 20.97 -12.14 8.80
N LYS A 431 21.71 -11.03 8.97
CA LYS A 431 23.16 -10.98 8.72
C LYS A 431 23.92 -11.99 9.58
N MET A 432 23.66 -11.99 10.89
CA MET A 432 24.33 -12.89 11.85
C MET A 432 24.07 -14.36 11.51
N LEU A 433 22.82 -14.73 11.17
CA LEU A 433 22.48 -16.09 10.77
C LEU A 433 23.28 -16.54 9.54
N ILE A 434 23.37 -15.68 8.51
CA ILE A 434 24.12 -15.98 7.29
C ILE A 434 25.61 -16.08 7.58
N GLU A 435 26.16 -15.17 8.40
CA GLU A 435 27.56 -15.17 8.79
C GLU A 435 27.93 -16.43 9.59
N GLU A 436 27.09 -16.85 10.55
CA GLU A 436 27.26 -18.09 11.30
C GLU A 436 27.29 -19.32 10.37
N GLN A 437 26.38 -19.39 9.40
CA GLN A 437 26.35 -20.49 8.43
C GLN A 437 27.61 -20.54 7.56
N ILE A 438 28.17 -19.39 7.19
CA ILE A 438 29.39 -19.31 6.39
C ILE A 438 30.63 -19.68 7.21
N LEU A 439 30.74 -19.18 8.44
CA LEU A 439 31.86 -19.48 9.35
C LEU A 439 31.90 -20.94 9.77
N SER A 440 30.73 -21.56 9.93
CA SER A 440 30.58 -22.98 10.28
C SER A 440 30.67 -23.95 9.09
N ASP A 441 30.88 -23.45 7.87
CA ASP A 441 30.82 -24.21 6.62
C ASP A 441 29.49 -24.98 6.40
N ASN A 442 28.39 -24.50 6.99
CA ASN A 442 27.07 -25.10 6.94
C ASN A 442 26.19 -24.45 5.85
N TYR A 443 26.55 -24.69 4.58
CA TYR A 443 25.88 -24.08 3.45
C TYR A 443 24.53 -24.74 3.14
N THR A 444 23.53 -23.92 2.81
CA THR A 444 22.22 -24.37 2.30
C THR A 444 21.84 -23.56 1.07
N TYR A 445 21.07 -24.16 0.14
CA TYR A 445 20.64 -23.42 -1.05
C TYR A 445 19.75 -22.21 -0.71
N LEU A 446 19.02 -22.30 0.41
CA LEU A 446 18.10 -21.27 0.88
C LEU A 446 18.74 -20.24 1.83
N MET A 447 20.07 -20.29 2.04
CA MET A 447 20.78 -19.42 3.00
C MET A 447 20.46 -17.93 2.83
N PHE A 448 20.32 -17.45 1.59
CA PHE A 448 20.04 -16.04 1.31
C PHE A 448 18.56 -15.72 1.15
N ASN A 449 17.63 -16.68 1.26
CA ASN A 449 16.22 -16.43 0.97
C ASN A 449 15.60 -15.37 1.89
N GLN A 450 15.92 -15.40 3.18
CA GLN A 450 15.41 -14.39 4.11
C GLN A 450 15.97 -13.00 3.80
N ALA A 451 17.25 -12.90 3.43
CA ALA A 451 17.84 -11.64 2.99
C ALA A 451 17.20 -11.15 1.68
N ALA A 452 16.96 -12.06 0.72
CA ALA A 452 16.28 -11.74 -0.52
C ALA A 452 14.86 -11.24 -0.25
N GLU A 453 14.08 -11.91 0.60
CA GLU A 453 12.75 -11.44 1.05
C GLU A 453 12.85 -10.00 1.60
N GLU A 454 13.71 -9.75 2.60
CA GLU A 454 13.88 -8.42 3.19
C GLU A 454 14.32 -7.34 2.19
N ILE A 455 15.20 -7.69 1.24
CA ILE A 455 15.60 -6.76 0.18
C ILE A 455 14.49 -6.54 -0.85
N GLY A 456 13.69 -7.56 -1.13
CA GLY A 456 12.44 -7.42 -1.88
C GLY A 456 11.53 -6.38 -1.24
N ASP A 457 11.36 -6.40 0.09
CA ASP A 457 10.63 -5.37 0.86
C ASP A 457 11.24 -3.99 0.62
N LEU A 458 12.56 -3.85 0.81
CA LEU A 458 13.22 -2.55 0.71
C LEU A 458 13.18 -1.98 -0.71
N LEU A 459 13.35 -2.82 -1.73
CA LEU A 459 13.22 -2.41 -3.13
C LEU A 459 11.81 -1.94 -3.42
N TYR A 460 10.82 -2.70 -2.97
CA TYR A 460 9.44 -2.32 -3.11
C TYR A 460 9.15 -0.99 -2.37
N GLU A 461 9.51 -0.86 -1.10
CA GLU A 461 9.26 0.35 -0.32
C GLU A 461 9.97 1.60 -0.87
N ASN A 462 11.18 1.45 -1.42
CA ASN A 462 11.99 2.60 -1.86
C ASN A 462 11.79 2.97 -3.32
N ILE A 463 11.66 1.98 -4.21
CA ILE A 463 11.63 2.16 -5.66
C ILE A 463 10.19 2.24 -6.16
N TYR A 464 9.28 1.40 -5.66
CA TYR A 464 7.91 1.36 -6.16
C TYR A 464 7.19 2.73 -6.09
N PRO A 465 7.30 3.52 -4.99
CA PRO A 465 6.70 4.85 -4.95
C PRO A 465 7.28 5.85 -5.95
N ARG A 466 8.44 5.56 -6.53
CA ARG A 466 9.20 6.46 -7.41
C ARG A 466 9.16 6.05 -8.89
N MET A 467 8.55 4.91 -9.22
CA MET A 467 8.33 4.44 -10.60
C MET A 467 7.41 5.30 -11.47
N ASN A 468 6.81 6.35 -10.92
CA ASN A 468 5.93 7.24 -11.66
C ASN A 468 6.26 8.73 -11.50
N LEU A 469 7.47 9.08 -11.05
CA LEU A 469 8.02 10.43 -11.27
C LEU A 469 8.51 10.54 -12.71
#